data_AF-S2J8T5-F1
#
_entry.id   AF-S2J8T5-F1
#
_cell.length_a   1.000
_cell.length_b   1.000
_cell.length_c   1.000
_cell.angle_alpha   90.00
_cell.angle_beta   90.00
_cell.angle_gamma   90.00
#
_symmetry.space_group_name_H-M   'P 1'
#
loop_
_entity.id
_entity.type
_entity.pdbx_description
1 polymer ?
#
loop_
_entity_poly.entity_id
_entity_poly.type
_entity_poly.pdbx_seq_one_letter_code
_entity_poly.pdbx_strand_id
1 'polypeptide(L)'
;MLRSIQKVARPCARYYSSEAAPLGMGFSLTEEQKSIQQMARKFTREEIIPVAAEHDISGKYPTEIIKKAWELGLVNTHVEAKYGGMDLGVLDSAIISEELAYGCTGIQTAIEANNLAEAPLVVAGNDFQKKNSFGGVLWCH
;
A
#
# COMPACT_ATOMS: atom_id res chain seq x y z
N MET A 1 9.02 7.77 65.32
CA MET A 1 9.56 8.60 64.23
C MET A 1 10.21 7.66 63.20
N LEU A 2 9.40 6.95 62.40
CA LEU A 2 9.85 5.96 61.41
C LEU A 2 9.24 6.36 60.06
N ARG A 3 10.02 7.01 59.19
CA ARG A 3 9.60 7.33 57.82
C ARG A 3 9.98 6.15 56.92
N SER A 4 8.95 5.52 56.36
CA SER A 4 9.01 4.41 55.42
C SER A 4 9.77 4.82 54.14
N ILE A 5 10.82 4.07 53.80
CA ILE A 5 11.55 4.21 52.53
C ILE A 5 10.74 3.48 51.46
N GLN A 6 9.96 4.23 50.68
CA GLN A 6 9.38 3.72 49.43
C GLN A 6 10.51 3.41 48.45
N LYS A 7 10.67 2.12 48.12
CA LYS A 7 11.53 1.65 47.04
C LYS A 7 11.02 2.26 45.72
N VAL A 8 11.74 3.25 45.18
CA VAL A 8 11.53 3.73 43.82
C VAL A 8 12.17 2.73 42.86
N ALA A 9 11.46 1.63 42.59
CA ALA A 9 11.77 0.81 41.43
C ALA A 9 11.41 1.65 40.19
N ARG A 10 12.40 2.28 39.55
CA ARG A 10 12.24 2.78 38.19
C ARG A 10 12.16 1.56 37.28
N PRO A 11 11.02 1.24 36.66
CA PRO A 11 11.04 0.27 35.58
C PRO A 11 11.88 0.91 34.49
N CYS A 12 12.97 0.25 34.11
CA CYS A 12 13.62 0.52 32.84
C CYS A 12 12.65 0.05 31.75
N ALA A 13 11.59 0.85 31.52
CA ALA A 13 10.69 0.64 30.41
C ALA A 13 11.53 0.83 29.15
N ARG A 14 11.77 -0.28 28.46
CA ARG A 14 12.26 -0.25 27.09
C ARG A 14 11.15 0.45 26.31
N TYR A 15 11.28 1.77 26.14
CA TYR A 15 10.45 2.56 25.25
C TYR A 15 10.78 2.08 23.83
N TYR A 16 10.23 0.94 23.43
CA TYR A 16 9.96 0.73 22.02
C TYR A 16 8.97 1.84 21.66
N SER A 17 9.31 2.65 20.68
CA SER A 17 8.48 3.71 20.10
C SER A 17 7.25 3.09 19.44
N SER A 18 6.32 2.57 20.24
CA SER A 18 5.12 1.86 19.78
C SER A 18 3.92 2.80 19.59
N GLU A 19 4.00 4.03 20.08
CA GLU A 19 3.02 5.08 19.80
C GLU A 19 3.73 6.32 19.30
N ALA A 20 3.10 7.01 18.34
CA ALA A 20 3.59 8.24 17.74
C ALA A 20 3.80 9.28 18.86
N ALA A 21 5.05 9.47 19.25
CA ALA A 21 5.38 10.47 20.24
C ALA A 21 5.07 11.85 19.63
N PRO A 22 4.40 12.76 20.35
CA PRO A 22 3.91 14.02 19.78
C PRO A 22 5.01 14.94 19.20
N LEU A 23 6.29 14.66 19.48
CA LEU A 23 7.46 15.36 18.95
C LEU A 23 8.65 14.41 18.64
N GLY A 24 8.42 13.11 18.40
CA GLY A 24 9.48 12.12 18.15
C GLY A 24 9.15 11.14 17.02
N MET A 25 10.14 10.37 16.54
CA MET A 25 9.92 9.36 15.50
C MET A 25 9.03 8.24 16.03
N GLY A 26 7.86 8.08 15.42
CA GLY A 26 6.98 6.92 15.57
C GLY A 26 7.03 6.06 14.32
N PHE A 27 7.07 4.73 14.49
CA PHE A 27 7.06 3.76 13.39
C PHE A 27 5.70 3.07 13.21
N SER A 28 4.70 3.51 13.98
CA SER A 28 3.35 2.93 13.94
C SER A 28 2.57 3.50 12.76
N LEU A 29 1.93 2.61 12.01
CA LEU A 29 1.01 2.99 10.93
C LEU A 29 -0.21 3.74 11.49
N THR A 30 -0.74 4.67 10.70
CA THR A 30 -2.03 5.30 10.97
C THR A 30 -3.17 4.27 10.89
N GLU A 31 -4.33 4.57 11.46
CA GLU A 31 -5.49 3.68 11.34
C GLU A 31 -5.96 3.50 9.89
N GLU A 32 -5.83 4.54 9.07
CA GLU A 32 -6.10 4.47 7.63
C GLU A 32 -5.13 3.54 6.92
N GLN A 33 -3.82 3.65 7.20
CA GLN A 33 -2.79 2.75 6.66
C GLN A 33 -3.00 1.30 7.09
N LYS A 34 -3.43 1.07 8.33
CA LYS A 34 -3.80 -0.28 8.80
C LYS A 34 -5.01 -0.83 8.05
N SER A 35 -6.00 0.01 7.75
CA SER A 35 -7.17 -0.38 6.96
C SER A 35 -6.77 -0.79 5.54
N ILE A 36 -5.94 0.02 4.88
CA ILE A 36 -5.37 -0.26 3.56
C ILE A 36 -4.59 -1.59 3.58
N GLN A 37 -3.71 -1.78 4.58
CA GLN A 37 -2.96 -3.02 4.75
C GLN A 37 -3.89 -4.23 4.87
N GLN A 38 -4.93 -4.14 5.70
CA GLN A 38 -5.87 -5.25 5.90
C GLN A 38 -6.64 -5.58 4.63
N MET A 39 -7.04 -4.57 3.85
CA MET A 39 -7.71 -4.75 2.57
C MET A 39 -6.80 -5.47 1.57
N ALA A 40 -5.57 -4.97 1.38
CA ALA A 40 -4.59 -5.58 0.47
C ALA A 40 -4.23 -7.01 0.90
N ARG A 41 -4.07 -7.25 2.21
CA ARG A 41 -3.80 -8.58 2.76
C ARG A 41 -4.94 -9.56 2.50
N LYS A 42 -6.18 -9.12 2.68
CA LYS A 42 -7.37 -9.93 2.42
C LYS A 42 -7.44 -10.31 0.95
N PHE A 43 -7.32 -9.33 0.05
CA PHE A 43 -7.29 -9.55 -1.39
C PHE A 43 -6.20 -10.55 -1.79
N THR A 44 -4.99 -10.37 -1.26
CA THR A 44 -3.86 -11.27 -1.54
C THR A 44 -4.16 -12.71 -1.16
N ARG A 45 -4.73 -12.92 0.04
CA ARG A 45 -5.05 -14.26 0.54
C ARG A 45 -6.15 -14.95 -0.26
N GLU A 46 -7.16 -14.20 -0.67
CA GLU A 46 -8.36 -14.74 -1.31
C GLU A 46 -8.19 -14.88 -2.82
N GLU A 47 -7.43 -13.99 -3.47
CA GLU A 47 -7.39 -13.88 -4.94
C GLU A 47 -6.01 -14.15 -5.56
N ILE A 48 -4.91 -13.85 -4.87
CA ILE A 48 -3.55 -14.01 -5.43
C ILE A 48 -2.95 -15.37 -5.07
N ILE A 49 -2.89 -15.70 -3.77
CA ILE A 49 -2.23 -16.92 -3.27
C ILE A 49 -2.77 -18.20 -3.95
N PRO A 50 -4.09 -18.39 -4.12
CA PRO A 50 -4.62 -19.63 -4.68
C PRO A 50 -4.18 -19.91 -6.13
N VAL A 51 -3.85 -18.87 -6.89
CA VAL A 51 -3.56 -18.96 -8.33
C VAL A 51 -2.10 -18.66 -8.68
N ALA A 52 -1.29 -18.24 -7.69
CA ALA A 52 0.10 -17.84 -7.88
C ALA A 52 0.96 -18.91 -8.57
N ALA A 53 0.89 -20.16 -8.11
CA ALA A 53 1.69 -21.26 -8.67
C ALA A 53 1.31 -21.59 -10.12
N GLU A 54 0.02 -21.52 -10.46
CA GLU A 54 -0.43 -21.75 -11.83
C GLU A 54 0.06 -20.65 -12.77
N HIS A 55 0.01 -19.40 -12.33
CA HIS A 55 0.48 -18.27 -13.13
C HIS A 55 2.00 -18.31 -13.34
N ASP A 56 2.77 -18.72 -12.33
CA ASP A 56 4.22 -18.88 -12.44
C ASP A 56 4.61 -19.97 -13.47
N ILE A 57 3.94 -21.12 -13.44
CA ILE A 57 4.22 -22.23 -14.37
C ILE A 57 3.73 -21.91 -15.79
N SER A 58 2.52 -21.35 -15.92
CA SER A 58 1.91 -21.11 -17.22
C SER A 58 2.41 -19.85 -17.92
N GLY A 59 2.96 -18.89 -17.16
CA GLY A 59 3.32 -17.57 -17.68
C GLY A 59 2.12 -16.75 -18.16
N LYS A 60 0.89 -17.14 -17.81
CA LYS A 60 -0.33 -16.45 -18.23
C LYS A 60 -0.40 -15.08 -17.55
N TYR A 61 -0.78 -14.06 -18.32
CA TYR A 61 -0.97 -12.71 -17.77
C TYR A 61 -2.21 -12.66 -16.85
N PRO A 62 -2.10 -12.11 -15.61
CA PRO A 62 -3.13 -12.17 -14.59
C PRO A 62 -4.23 -11.11 -14.75
N THR A 63 -4.82 -10.98 -15.95
CA THR A 63 -5.79 -9.93 -16.28
C THR A 63 -6.97 -9.84 -15.30
N GLU A 64 -7.55 -10.98 -14.93
CA GLU A 64 -8.72 -11.03 -14.06
C GLU A 64 -8.39 -10.57 -12.63
N ILE A 65 -7.19 -10.87 -12.14
CA ILE A 65 -6.73 -10.45 -10.81
C ILE A 65 -6.50 -8.93 -10.82
N ILE A 66 -5.87 -8.40 -11.88
CA ILE A 66 -5.62 -6.96 -12.02
C ILE A 66 -6.95 -6.19 -12.06
N LYS A 67 -7.97 -6.70 -12.77
CA LYS A 67 -9.31 -6.09 -12.79
C LYS A 67 -9.93 -6.00 -11.40
N LYS A 68 -9.89 -7.09 -10.63
CA LYS A 68 -10.38 -7.09 -9.23
C LYS A 68 -9.57 -6.15 -8.34
N ALA A 69 -8.24 -6.11 -8.50
CA ALA A 69 -7.38 -5.19 -7.76
C ALA A 69 -7.73 -3.72 -8.07
N TRP A 70 -8.04 -3.42 -9.34
CA TRP A 70 -8.45 -2.09 -9.79
C TRP A 70 -9.80 -1.68 -9.19
N GLU A 71 -10.79 -2.58 -9.17
CA GLU A 71 -12.10 -2.33 -8.53
C GLU A 71 -11.99 -2.02 -7.03
N LEU A 72 -10.97 -2.55 -6.36
CA LEU A 72 -10.67 -2.30 -4.95
C LEU A 72 -9.80 -1.05 -4.72
N GLY A 73 -9.36 -0.37 -5.79
CA GLY A 73 -8.47 0.79 -5.68
C GLY A 73 -7.03 0.46 -5.30
N LEU A 74 -6.58 -0.78 -5.55
CA LEU A 74 -5.21 -1.24 -5.27
C LEU A 74 -4.25 -1.03 -6.45
N VAL A 75 -4.67 -0.29 -7.47
CA VAL A 75 -3.93 -0.01 -8.72
C VAL A 75 -3.98 1.50 -8.98
N ASN A 76 -2.93 2.08 -9.56
CA ASN A 76 -2.82 3.51 -9.89
C ASN A 76 -3.04 4.41 -8.65
N THR A 77 -2.41 4.02 -7.55
CA THR A 77 -2.67 4.61 -6.23
C THR A 77 -2.24 6.07 -6.15
N HIS A 78 -1.32 6.52 -7.00
CA HIS A 78 -0.75 7.88 -6.96
C HIS A 78 -1.48 8.90 -7.83
N VAL A 79 -2.50 8.48 -8.58
CA VAL A 79 -3.26 9.40 -9.42
C VAL A 79 -4.10 10.34 -8.55
N GLU A 80 -3.96 11.64 -8.80
CA GLU A 80 -4.70 12.68 -8.08
C GLU A 80 -6.22 12.49 -8.19
N ALA A 81 -6.95 12.73 -7.09
CA ALA A 81 -8.40 12.53 -7.03
C ALA A 81 -9.18 13.32 -8.08
N LYS A 82 -8.67 14.49 -8.51
CA LYS A 82 -9.29 15.32 -9.57
C LYS A 82 -9.34 14.64 -10.94
N TYR A 83 -8.55 13.58 -11.14
CA TYR A 83 -8.58 12.74 -12.34
C TYR A 83 -9.28 11.40 -12.11
N GLY A 84 -9.81 11.14 -10.91
CA GLY A 84 -10.51 9.90 -10.57
C GLY A 84 -9.62 8.81 -9.92
N GLY A 85 -8.42 9.17 -9.45
CA GLY A 85 -7.55 8.27 -8.70
C GLY A 85 -7.73 8.34 -7.19
N MET A 86 -6.85 7.64 -6.46
CA MET A 86 -6.92 7.49 -5.00
C MET A 86 -6.08 8.52 -4.23
N ASP A 87 -5.20 9.26 -4.91
CA ASP A 87 -4.32 10.30 -4.33
C ASP A 87 -3.51 9.83 -3.09
N LEU A 88 -3.08 8.56 -3.10
CA LEU A 88 -2.35 7.95 -1.99
C LEU A 88 -0.86 8.31 -2.02
N GLY A 89 -0.28 8.40 -0.82
CA GLY A 89 1.14 8.66 -0.64
C GLY A 89 2.01 7.44 -0.99
N VAL A 90 3.32 7.69 -1.10
CA VAL A 90 4.32 6.64 -1.39
C VAL A 90 4.34 5.56 -0.30
N LEU A 91 4.14 5.91 0.96
CA LEU A 91 4.10 4.93 2.05
C LEU A 91 2.87 4.02 1.95
N ASP A 92 1.72 4.56 1.59
CA ASP A 92 0.48 3.78 1.46
C ASP A 92 0.58 2.79 0.29
N SER A 93 1.16 3.23 -0.84
CA SER A 93 1.48 2.36 -1.97
C SER A 93 2.50 1.29 -1.61
N ALA A 94 3.54 1.62 -0.84
CA ALA A 94 4.52 0.63 -0.36
C ALA A 94 3.86 -0.45 0.50
N ILE A 95 2.93 -0.09 1.38
CA ILE A 95 2.16 -1.03 2.21
C ILE A 95 1.31 -1.96 1.33
N ILE A 96 0.62 -1.42 0.32
CA ILE A 96 -0.16 -2.22 -0.64
C ILE A 96 0.77 -3.18 -1.39
N SER A 97 1.86 -2.66 -1.94
CA SER A 97 2.84 -3.43 -2.70
C SER A 97 3.42 -4.58 -1.88
N GLU A 98 3.76 -4.35 -0.61
CA GLU A 98 4.28 -5.39 0.28
C GLU A 98 3.29 -6.55 0.45
N GLU A 99 2.02 -6.23 0.72
CA GLU A 99 0.99 -7.25 0.92
C GLU A 99 0.70 -8.03 -0.37
N LEU A 100 0.62 -7.37 -1.53
CA LEU A 100 0.42 -8.05 -2.82
C LEU A 100 1.61 -8.94 -3.18
N ALA A 101 2.83 -8.44 -2.96
CA ALA A 101 4.07 -9.16 -3.26
C ALA A 101 4.24 -10.40 -2.36
N TYR A 102 3.72 -10.37 -1.13
CA TYR A 102 3.69 -11.54 -0.24
C TYR A 102 2.96 -12.72 -0.88
N GLY A 103 1.92 -12.49 -1.69
CA GLY A 103 1.21 -13.55 -2.40
C GLY A 103 1.96 -14.02 -3.65
N CYS A 104 2.30 -13.09 -4.54
CA CYS A 104 3.05 -13.38 -5.76
C CYS A 104 3.72 -12.10 -6.28
N THR A 105 5.05 -12.09 -6.31
CA THR A 105 5.83 -10.95 -6.83
C THR A 105 5.62 -10.74 -8.33
N GLY A 106 5.36 -11.78 -9.12
CA GLY A 106 5.07 -11.67 -10.55
C GLY A 106 3.75 -10.92 -10.82
N ILE A 107 2.68 -11.30 -10.13
CA ILE A 107 1.38 -10.63 -10.24
C ILE A 107 1.45 -9.19 -9.71
N GLN A 108 2.11 -9.00 -8.56
CA GLN A 108 2.31 -7.66 -8.01
C GLN A 108 3.11 -6.77 -8.96
N THR A 109 4.16 -7.29 -9.61
CA THR A 109 4.94 -6.51 -10.59
C THR A 109 4.08 -6.09 -11.78
N ALA A 110 3.16 -6.93 -12.24
CA ALA A 110 2.23 -6.57 -13.32
C ALA A 110 1.28 -5.43 -12.91
N ILE A 111 0.86 -5.39 -11.64
CA ILE A 111 0.07 -4.28 -11.08
C ILE A 111 0.93 -3.00 -10.98
N GLU A 112 2.13 -3.11 -10.40
CA GLU A 112 3.04 -1.99 -10.14
C GLU A 112 3.60 -1.36 -11.42
N ALA A 113 3.67 -2.11 -12.52
CA ALA A 113 4.08 -1.56 -13.81
C ALA A 113 3.22 -0.36 -14.25
N ASN A 114 1.95 -0.30 -13.86
CA ASN A 114 1.10 0.86 -14.12
C ASN A 114 1.53 2.07 -13.29
N ASN A 115 1.87 1.88 -12.01
CA ASN A 115 2.42 2.92 -11.13
C ASN A 115 3.72 3.51 -11.71
N LEU A 116 4.57 2.67 -12.31
CA LEU A 116 5.79 3.12 -12.99
C LEU A 116 5.50 3.93 -14.27
N ALA A 117 4.47 3.55 -15.03
CA ALA A 117 4.08 4.25 -16.24
C ALA A 117 3.46 5.63 -15.95
N GLU A 118 2.72 5.77 -14.85
CA GLU A 118 2.10 7.04 -14.47
C GLU A 118 3.04 7.99 -13.73
N ALA A 119 4.07 7.50 -13.04
CA ALA A 119 4.95 8.32 -12.22
C ALA A 119 5.56 9.56 -12.95
N PRO A 120 6.07 9.47 -14.19
CA PRO A 120 6.55 10.64 -14.92
C PRO A 120 5.45 11.67 -15.20
N LEU A 121 4.22 11.21 -15.43
CA LEU A 121 3.06 12.08 -15.65
C LEU A 121 2.63 12.76 -14.36
N VAL A 122 2.61 12.03 -13.24
CA VAL A 122 2.29 12.59 -11.91
C VAL A 122 3.28 13.71 -11.56
N VAL A 123 4.58 13.46 -11.74
CA VAL A 123 5.66 14.38 -11.34
C VAL A 123 5.81 15.57 -12.29
N ALA A 124 5.77 15.35 -13.61
CA ALA A 124 6.15 16.36 -14.61
C ALA A 124 5.11 16.63 -15.70
N GLY A 125 3.99 15.91 -15.70
CA GLY A 125 2.93 16.07 -16.70
C GLY A 125 2.14 17.37 -16.50
N ASN A 126 1.82 18.04 -17.60
CA ASN A 126 0.87 19.15 -17.57
C ASN A 126 -0.59 18.65 -17.48
N ASP A 127 -1.53 19.54 -17.17
CA ASP A 127 -2.94 19.17 -16.97
C ASP A 127 -3.57 18.49 -18.20
N PHE A 128 -3.16 18.87 -19.42
CA PHE A 128 -3.65 18.25 -20.65
C PHE A 128 -3.15 16.80 -20.78
N GLN A 129 -1.86 16.56 -20.54
CA GLN A 129 -1.27 15.22 -20.55
C GLN A 129 -1.90 14.33 -19.49
N LYS A 130 -1.99 14.82 -18.24
CA LYS A 130 -2.59 14.10 -17.12
C LYS A 130 -4.05 13.72 -17.42
N LYS A 131 -4.88 14.67 -17.87
CA LYS A 131 -6.28 14.42 -18.19
C LYS A 131 -6.45 13.41 -19.33
N ASN A 132 -5.63 13.49 -20.37
CA ASN A 132 -5.72 12.60 -21.53
C ASN A 132 -5.23 11.18 -21.22
N SER A 133 -4.11 11.06 -20.49
CA SER A 133 -3.49 9.76 -20.19
C SER A 133 -4.18 9.01 -19.06
N PHE A 134 -4.56 9.68 -17.95
CA PHE A 134 -5.25 9.01 -16.84
C PHE A 134 -6.64 8.53 -17.23
N GLY A 135 -7.31 9.21 -18.17
CA GLY A 135 -8.58 8.72 -18.73
C GLY A 135 -8.48 7.36 -19.45
N GLY A 136 -7.28 6.93 -19.87
CA GLY A 136 -7.06 5.58 -20.42
C GLY A 136 -6.52 4.59 -19.39
N VAL A 137 -5.60 5.04 -18.53
CA VAL A 137 -4.94 4.20 -17.51
C VAL A 137 -5.88 3.85 -16.35
N LEU A 138 -6.86 4.72 -16.05
CA LEU A 138 -7.92 4.44 -15.09
C LEU A 138 -9.05 3.58 -15.66
N TRP A 139 -9.08 3.27 -16.96
CA TRP A 139 -10.12 2.43 -17.56
C TRP A 139 -9.51 1.11 -18.00
N CYS A 140 -9.52 0.13 -17.09
CA CYS A 140 -9.04 -1.22 -17.35
C CYS A 140 -10.02 -1.95 -18.29
N HIS A 141 -9.94 -1.71 -19.60
CA HIS A 141 -10.64 -2.51 -20.62
C HIS A 141 -9.86 -3.79 -20.96
#